data_AF-A0A7V3T0I0-F1
#
_entry.id   AF-A0A7V3T0I0-F1
#
_cell.length_a   1.000
_cell.length_b   1.000
_cell.length_c   1.000
_cell.angle_alpha   90.00
_cell.angle_beta   90.00
_cell.angle_gamma   90.00
#
_symmetry.space_group_name_H-M   'P 1'
#
loop_
_entity.id
_entity.type
_entity.pdbx_description
1 polymer ?
#
loop_
_entity_poly.entity_id
_entity_poly.type
_entity_poly.pdbx_seq_one_letter_code
_entity_poly.pdbx_strand_id
1 'polypeptide(L)'
;MAYIFFYSSIAVLLALFFITSLKKRPKVPNILIGLTTVGYSLISDILLGDQLKLFYYINPQTSALYMVISAVMIYPILNVLYTMFLPCRGKKALTYTIAWIAALLLFEYGSVAAKTIVFTGWKPVPWSFVTYIVAYLWIYYFYRYLTKKVPEKN
;
A
#
# COMPACT_ATOMS: atom_id res chain seq x y z
N MET A 1 19.14 -6.01 -10.26
CA MET A 1 17.71 -6.27 -10.56
C MET A 1 16.81 -5.82 -9.43
N ALA A 2 16.95 -6.31 -8.19
CA ALA A 2 16.13 -5.91 -7.04
C ALA A 2 16.05 -4.39 -6.81
N TYR A 3 17.19 -3.68 -6.81
CA TYR A 3 17.24 -2.22 -6.66
C TYR A 3 16.54 -1.49 -7.80
N ILE A 4 16.79 -1.93 -9.05
CA ILE A 4 16.18 -1.32 -10.24
C ILE A 4 14.65 -1.45 -10.14
N PHE A 5 14.15 -2.65 -9.85
CA PHE A 5 12.71 -2.90 -9.69
C PHE A 5 12.10 -2.08 -8.55
N PHE A 6 12.79 -1.96 -7.42
CA PHE A 6 12.34 -1.17 -6.28
C PHE A 6 12.18 0.31 -6.62
N TYR A 7 13.24 0.94 -7.14
CA TYR A 7 13.22 2.37 -7.48
C TYR A 7 12.35 2.66 -8.70
N SER A 8 12.27 1.75 -9.68
CA SER A 8 11.34 1.90 -10.80
C SER A 8 9.88 1.84 -10.33
N SER A 9 9.56 0.99 -9.36
CA SER A 9 8.22 0.93 -8.79
C SER A 9 7.84 2.24 -8.10
N ILE A 10 8.77 2.84 -7.35
CA ILE A 10 8.56 4.17 -6.74
C ILE A 10 8.34 5.22 -7.84
N ALA A 11 9.18 5.25 -8.87
CA ALA A 11 9.06 6.21 -9.96
C ALA A 11 7.73 6.07 -10.71
N VAL A 12 7.29 4.85 -11.00
CA VAL A 12 6.00 4.56 -11.64
C VAL A 12 4.84 4.99 -10.75
N LEU A 13 4.87 4.69 -9.45
CA LEU A 13 3.82 5.09 -8.52
C LEU A 13 3.72 6.61 -8.39
N LEU A 14 4.85 7.31 -8.30
CA LEU A 14 4.89 8.78 -8.30
C LEU A 14 4.33 9.36 -9.59
N ALA A 15 4.71 8.82 -10.75
CA ALA A 15 4.18 9.26 -12.03
C ALA A 15 2.67 9.03 -12.13
N LEU A 16 2.18 7.84 -11.74
CA LEU A 16 0.74 7.55 -11.70
C LEU A 16 0.01 8.50 -10.75
N PHE A 17 0.56 8.75 -9.57
CA PHE A 17 -0.03 9.69 -8.62
C PHE A 17 -0.09 11.11 -9.16
N PHE A 18 0.97 11.59 -9.81
CA PHE A 18 0.99 12.92 -10.41
C PHE A 18 -0.04 13.03 -11.54
N ILE A 19 -0.02 12.10 -12.50
CA ILE A 19 -0.95 12.07 -13.65
C ILE A 19 -2.41 12.00 -13.18
N THR A 20 -2.69 11.17 -12.18
CA THR A 20 -4.05 11.04 -11.64
C THR A 20 -4.48 12.27 -10.85
N SER A 21 -3.56 12.90 -10.11
CA SER A 21 -3.82 14.14 -9.36
C SER A 21 -4.14 15.32 -10.28
N LEU A 22 -3.58 15.35 -11.50
CA LEU A 22 -3.94 16.34 -12.52
C LEU A 22 -5.40 16.19 -13.00
N LYS A 23 -5.91 14.96 -13.08
CA LYS A 23 -7.30 14.68 -13.51
C LYS A 23 -8.30 14.72 -12.37
N LYS A 24 -7.90 14.31 -11.17
CA LYS A 24 -8.74 14.19 -9.97
C LYS A 24 -7.93 14.65 -8.77
N ARG A 25 -8.25 15.82 -8.21
CA ARG A 25 -7.50 16.36 -7.08
C ARG A 25 -7.68 15.49 -5.83
N PRO A 26 -6.59 15.16 -5.11
CA PRO A 26 -6.70 14.44 -3.85
C PRO A 26 -7.40 15.31 -2.81
N LYS A 27 -8.38 14.70 -2.14
CA LYS A 27 -9.18 15.30 -1.07
C LYS A 27 -8.47 15.17 0.27
N VAL A 28 -8.84 15.99 1.25
CA VAL A 28 -8.27 15.91 2.62
C VAL A 28 -8.37 14.49 3.20
N PRO A 29 -9.52 13.78 3.11
CA PRO A 29 -9.60 12.38 3.55
C PRO A 29 -8.60 11.44 2.86
N ASN A 30 -8.28 11.65 1.58
CA ASN A 30 -7.31 10.82 0.87
C ASN A 30 -5.90 11.02 1.45
N ILE A 31 -5.52 12.28 1.70
CA ILE A 31 -4.20 12.64 2.26
C ILE A 31 -4.05 12.07 3.68
N LEU A 32 -5.10 12.18 4.51
CA LEU A 32 -5.10 11.61 5.86
C LEU A 32 -4.95 10.08 5.84
N ILE A 33 -5.56 9.40 4.87
CA ILE A 33 -5.35 7.96 4.67
C ILE A 33 -3.89 7.68 4.32
N GLY A 34 -3.31 8.42 3.38
CA GLY A 34 -1.89 8.28 3.04
C GLY A 34 -0.99 8.39 4.28
N LEU A 35 -1.14 9.48 5.05
CA LEU A 35 -0.34 9.74 6.25
C LEU A 35 -0.49 8.66 7.32
N THR A 36 -1.72 8.26 7.64
CA THR A 36 -1.98 7.24 8.66
C THR A 36 -1.46 5.86 8.24
N THR A 37 -1.49 5.57 6.94
CA THR A 37 -0.96 4.29 6.43
C THR A 37 0.56 4.20 6.48
N VAL A 38 1.31 5.31 6.54
CA VAL A 38 2.75 5.30 6.83
C VAL A 38 3.00 4.61 8.17
N GLY A 39 2.32 5.07 9.23
CA GLY A 39 2.51 4.52 10.57
C GLY A 39 2.08 3.06 10.66
N TYR A 40 0.91 2.73 10.10
CA TYR A 40 0.40 1.36 10.08
C TYR A 40 1.36 0.38 9.36
N SER A 41 1.87 0.79 8.19
CA SER A 41 2.77 -0.06 7.41
C SER A 41 4.15 -0.19 8.04
N LEU A 42 4.73 0.89 8.58
CA LEU A 42 6.00 0.83 9.32
C LEU A 42 5.91 -0.13 10.50
N ILE A 43 4.85 -0.03 11.31
CA ILE A 43 4.65 -0.92 12.46
C ILE A 43 4.55 -2.37 11.97
N SER A 44 3.78 -2.61 10.91
CA SER A 44 3.60 -3.96 10.36
C SER A 44 4.92 -4.53 9.82
N ASP A 45 5.70 -3.75 9.07
CA ASP A 45 6.99 -4.17 8.51
C ASP A 45 8.04 -4.43 9.59
N ILE A 46 8.10 -3.60 10.64
CA ILE A 46 9.00 -3.82 11.77
C ILE A 46 8.62 -5.08 12.54
N LEU A 47 7.33 -5.27 12.86
CA LEU A 47 6.88 -6.45 13.58
C LEU A 47 7.11 -7.74 12.78
N LEU A 48 6.66 -7.77 11.53
CA LEU A 48 6.69 -8.98 10.72
C LEU A 48 8.08 -9.24 10.12
N GLY A 49 8.72 -8.20 9.59
CA GLY A 49 9.99 -8.31 8.89
C GLY A 49 11.20 -8.26 9.82
N ASP A 50 11.21 -7.36 10.81
CA ASP A 50 12.37 -7.21 11.70
C ASP A 50 12.30 -8.07 12.96
N GLN A 51 11.19 -8.05 13.71
CA GLN A 51 11.08 -8.82 14.95
C GLN A 51 10.83 -10.30 14.70
N LEU A 52 9.87 -10.63 13.84
CA LEU A 52 9.52 -12.02 13.51
C LEU A 52 10.38 -12.61 12.39
N LYS A 53 11.24 -11.81 11.76
CA LYS A 53 12.15 -12.23 10.67
C LYS A 53 11.45 -13.01 9.56
N LEU A 54 10.21 -12.63 9.22
CA LEU A 54 9.40 -13.35 8.23
C LEU A 54 9.78 -12.98 6.80
N PHE A 55 10.34 -11.78 6.60
CA PHE A 55 10.84 -11.32 5.32
C PHE A 55 11.87 -10.19 5.48
N TYR A 56 12.66 -9.95 4.44
CA TYR A 56 13.53 -8.78 4.36
C TYR A 56 13.47 -8.14 2.98
N TYR A 57 13.79 -6.85 2.92
CA TYR A 57 13.92 -6.11 1.67
C TYR A 57 15.36 -6.16 1.17
N ILE A 58 15.53 -6.61 -0.08
CA ILE A 58 16.78 -6.63 -0.87
C ILE A 58 17.96 -7.36 -0.20
N ASN A 59 18.50 -6.83 0.91
CA ASN A 59 19.55 -7.42 1.73
C ASN A 59 19.20 -7.21 3.22
N PRO A 60 19.33 -8.23 4.10
CA PRO A 60 19.06 -8.11 5.53
C PRO A 60 19.71 -6.92 6.23
N GLN A 61 20.95 -6.56 5.85
CA GLN A 61 21.73 -5.47 6.47
C GLN A 61 21.14 -4.08 6.21
N THR A 62 20.43 -3.92 5.10
CA THR A 62 19.84 -2.63 4.68
C THR A 62 18.31 -2.69 4.65
N SER A 63 17.71 -3.81 5.06
CA SER A 63 16.28 -4.06 4.98
C SER A 63 15.46 -2.99 5.72
N ALA A 64 15.90 -2.57 6.90
CA ALA A 64 15.22 -1.53 7.68
C ALA A 64 15.09 -0.22 6.89
N LEU A 65 16.14 0.19 6.17
CA LEU A 65 16.10 1.39 5.34
C LEU A 65 15.05 1.24 4.23
N TYR A 66 15.01 0.09 3.55
CA TYR A 66 14.06 -0.15 2.47
C TYR A 66 12.62 -0.31 2.95
N MET A 67 12.40 -0.83 4.16
CA MET A 67 11.08 -0.82 4.82
C MET A 67 10.60 0.62 5.06
N VAL A 68 11.48 1.49 5.60
CA VAL A 68 11.13 2.90 5.81
C VAL A 68 10.83 3.60 4.49
N ILE A 69 11.65 3.40 3.46
CA ILE A 69 11.42 4.00 2.14
C ILE A 69 10.08 3.51 1.56
N SER A 70 9.79 2.21 1.66
CA SER A 70 8.52 1.63 1.19
C SER A 70 7.33 2.23 1.94
N ALA A 71 7.44 2.38 3.25
CA ALA A 71 6.37 2.90 4.08
C ALA A 71 6.08 4.38 3.89
N VAL A 72 7.07 5.15 3.46
CA VAL A 72 6.87 6.58 3.16
C VAL A 72 6.50 6.81 1.69
N MET A 73 7.07 6.05 0.76
CA MET A 73 6.99 6.36 -0.69
C MET A 73 6.08 5.43 -1.48
N ILE A 74 5.83 4.20 -1.02
CA ILE A 74 5.04 3.21 -1.77
C ILE A 74 3.63 3.14 -1.19
N TYR A 75 3.50 2.73 0.07
CA TYR A 75 2.18 2.44 0.66
C TYR A 75 1.25 3.66 0.73
N PRO A 76 1.70 4.86 1.12
CA PRO A 76 0.84 6.04 1.18
C PRO A 76 0.28 6.40 -0.19
N ILE A 77 1.13 6.32 -1.22
CA ILE A 77 0.74 6.62 -2.60
C ILE A 77 -0.31 5.61 -3.09
N LEU A 78 -0.06 4.31 -2.88
CA LEU A 78 -1.02 3.27 -3.22
C LEU A 78 -2.37 3.47 -2.53
N ASN A 79 -2.36 3.79 -1.23
CA ASN A 79 -3.60 3.96 -0.46
C ASN A 79 -4.35 5.24 -0.82
N VAL A 80 -3.63 6.31 -1.16
CA VAL A 80 -4.22 7.54 -1.71
C VAL A 80 -4.85 7.25 -3.07
N LEU A 81 -4.15 6.57 -3.97
CA LEU A 81 -4.68 6.17 -5.28
C LEU A 81 -5.93 5.29 -5.11
N TYR A 82 -5.87 4.30 -4.22
CA TYR A 82 -7.01 3.43 -3.91
C TYR A 82 -8.24 4.25 -3.48
N THR A 83 -8.08 5.15 -2.51
CA THR A 83 -9.19 5.96 -1.97
C THR A 83 -9.68 7.02 -2.95
N MET A 84 -8.79 7.57 -3.80
CA MET A 84 -9.16 8.49 -4.86
C MET A 84 -10.15 7.87 -5.85
N PHE A 85 -10.01 6.59 -6.19
CA PHE A 85 -10.88 5.91 -7.15
C PHE A 85 -11.95 5.02 -6.50
N LEU A 86 -12.04 5.01 -5.17
CA LEU A 86 -12.99 4.19 -4.43
C LEU A 86 -14.45 4.57 -4.75
N PRO A 87 -15.28 3.64 -5.26
CA PRO A 87 -16.68 3.92 -5.60
C PRO A 87 -17.57 4.20 -4.37
N CYS A 88 -18.56 5.09 -4.52
CA CYS A 88 -19.51 5.40 -3.45
C CYS A 88 -20.50 4.28 -3.12
N ARG A 89 -20.81 3.37 -4.04
CA ARG A 89 -21.80 2.28 -3.84
C ARG A 89 -21.13 1.02 -3.29
N GLY A 90 -21.67 0.44 -2.22
CA GLY A 90 -21.06 -0.70 -1.50
C GLY A 90 -20.68 -1.90 -2.39
N LYS A 91 -21.57 -2.37 -3.29
CA LYS A 91 -21.26 -3.48 -4.20
C LYS A 91 -20.11 -3.16 -5.16
N LYS A 92 -20.10 -1.96 -5.75
CA LYS A 92 -19.02 -1.52 -6.65
C LYS A 92 -17.71 -1.28 -5.90
N ALA A 93 -17.79 -0.81 -4.66
CA ALA A 93 -16.64 -0.65 -3.79
C ALA A 93 -16.00 -2.01 -3.49
N LEU A 94 -16.79 -3.01 -3.13
CA LEU A 94 -16.30 -4.35 -2.86
C LEU A 94 -15.58 -4.97 -4.08
N THR A 95 -16.20 -4.92 -5.26
CA THR A 95 -15.58 -5.43 -6.49
C THR A 95 -14.28 -4.71 -6.82
N TYR A 96 -14.24 -3.39 -6.59
CA TYR A 96 -13.04 -2.58 -6.77
C TYR A 96 -11.93 -2.95 -5.78
N THR A 97 -12.27 -3.13 -4.49
CA THR A 97 -11.32 -3.56 -3.47
C THR A 97 -10.74 -4.94 -3.75
N ILE A 98 -11.57 -5.89 -4.21
CA ILE A 98 -11.09 -7.23 -4.58
C ILE A 98 -10.11 -7.14 -5.77
N ALA A 99 -10.47 -6.38 -6.81
CA ALA A 99 -9.58 -6.16 -7.95
C ALA A 99 -8.26 -5.48 -7.54
N TRP A 100 -8.32 -4.53 -6.60
CA TRP A 100 -7.16 -3.84 -6.06
C TRP A 100 -6.24 -4.78 -5.28
N ILE A 101 -6.80 -5.62 -4.40
CA ILE A 101 -6.04 -6.64 -3.66
C ILE A 101 -5.38 -7.62 -4.63
N ALA A 102 -6.08 -8.06 -5.67
CA ALA A 102 -5.51 -8.93 -6.70
C ALA A 102 -4.32 -8.26 -7.42
N ALA A 103 -4.43 -6.97 -7.75
CA ALA A 103 -3.32 -6.23 -8.36
C ALA A 103 -2.10 -6.09 -7.42
N LEU A 104 -2.33 -5.90 -6.11
CA LEU A 104 -1.24 -5.86 -5.13
C LEU A 104 -0.55 -7.20 -4.95
N LEU A 105 -1.29 -8.30 -4.97
CA LEU A 105 -0.72 -9.64 -4.90
C LEU A 105 0.14 -9.92 -6.14
N LEU A 106 -0.29 -9.47 -7.33
CA LEU A 106 0.54 -9.54 -8.54
C LEU A 106 1.81 -8.69 -8.40
N PHE A 107 1.70 -7.49 -7.83
CA PHE A 107 2.84 -6.62 -7.58
C PHE A 107 3.81 -7.22 -6.54
N GLU A 108 3.30 -7.83 -5.49
CA GLU A 108 4.09 -8.57 -4.49
C GLU A 108 4.81 -9.74 -5.15
N TYR A 109 4.12 -10.53 -5.97
CA TYR A 109 4.74 -11.63 -6.71
C TYR A 109 5.87 -11.14 -7.63
N GLY A 110 5.68 -10.01 -8.31
CA GLY A 110 6.73 -9.35 -9.09
C GLY A 110 7.91 -8.90 -8.21
N SER A 111 7.63 -8.37 -7.03
CA SER A 111 8.65 -7.95 -6.05
C SER A 111 9.47 -9.13 -5.52
N VAL A 112 8.84 -10.29 -5.32
CA VAL A 112 9.51 -11.53 -4.93
C VAL A 112 10.35 -12.07 -6.07
N ALA A 113 9.81 -12.11 -7.30
CA ALA A 113 10.55 -12.55 -8.49
C ALA A 113 11.78 -11.68 -8.76
N ALA A 114 11.67 -10.37 -8.54
CA ALA A 114 12.77 -9.41 -8.67
C ALA A 114 13.79 -9.48 -7.50
N LYS A 115 13.50 -10.26 -6.45
CA LYS A 115 14.24 -10.33 -5.18
C LYS A 115 14.28 -9.01 -4.42
N THR A 116 13.27 -8.17 -4.61
CA THR A 116 13.07 -6.92 -3.86
C THR A 116 12.55 -7.22 -2.46
N ILE A 117 11.64 -8.19 -2.34
CA ILE A 117 11.18 -8.75 -1.07
C ILE A 117 11.59 -10.23 -1.06
N VAL A 118 12.25 -10.67 -0.01
CA VAL A 118 12.66 -12.07 0.14
C VAL A 118 11.98 -12.63 1.38
N PHE A 119 11.14 -13.65 1.15
CA PHE A 119 10.45 -14.36 2.22
C PHE A 119 11.37 -15.41 2.84
N THR A 120 11.50 -15.38 4.16
CA THR A 120 12.28 -16.33 4.97
C THR A 120 11.36 -17.26 5.74
N GLY A 121 10.35 -16.70 6.42
CA GLY A 121 9.32 -17.44 7.15
C GLY A 121 7.90 -17.13 6.70
N TRP A 122 7.71 -16.12 5.84
CA TRP A 122 6.41 -15.73 5.33
C TRP A 122 5.94 -16.64 4.19
N LYS A 123 4.67 -17.04 4.23
CA LYS A 123 4.01 -17.70 3.09
C LYS A 123 3.03 -16.70 2.47
N PRO A 124 3.26 -16.24 1.22
CA PRO A 124 2.41 -15.23 0.58
C PRO A 124 0.93 -15.67 0.54
N VAL A 125 0.70 -16.96 0.28
CA VAL A 125 -0.61 -17.58 0.51
C VAL A 125 -0.53 -18.42 1.80
N PRO A 126 -1.41 -18.20 2.79
CA PRO A 126 -2.54 -17.27 2.81
C PRO A 126 -2.24 -15.88 3.40
N TRP A 127 -1.05 -15.67 3.97
CA TRP A 127 -0.85 -14.57 4.91
C TRP A 127 -0.88 -13.18 4.25
N SER A 128 -0.30 -13.01 3.06
CA SER A 128 -0.40 -11.73 2.31
C SER A 128 -1.83 -11.42 1.91
N PHE A 129 -2.62 -12.45 1.57
CA PHE A 129 -4.04 -12.26 1.25
C PHE A 129 -4.82 -11.74 2.48
N VAL A 130 -4.59 -12.33 3.65
CA VAL A 130 -5.24 -11.92 4.89
C VAL A 130 -4.83 -10.50 5.29
N THR A 131 -3.53 -10.16 5.23
CA THR A 131 -3.05 -8.82 5.58
C THR A 131 -3.65 -7.76 4.66
N TYR A 132 -3.72 -8.00 3.35
CA TYR A 132 -4.37 -7.07 2.43
C TYR A 132 -5.86 -6.93 2.72
N ILE A 133 -6.59 -8.01 2.98
CA ILE A 133 -8.02 -7.89 3.35
C ILE A 133 -8.19 -7.01 4.58
N VAL A 134 -7.45 -7.28 5.65
CA VAL A 134 -7.54 -6.52 6.91
C VAL A 134 -7.19 -5.06 6.68
N ALA A 135 -6.09 -4.78 5.98
CA ALA A 135 -5.64 -3.42 5.70
C ALA A 135 -6.68 -2.64 4.87
N TYR A 136 -7.20 -3.23 3.79
CA TYR A 136 -8.13 -2.53 2.91
C TYR A 136 -9.55 -2.42 3.48
N LEU A 137 -9.97 -3.33 4.35
CA LEU A 137 -11.18 -3.15 5.15
C LEU A 137 -11.01 -1.96 6.10
N TRP A 138 -9.90 -1.90 6.84
CA TRP A 138 -9.60 -0.78 7.72
C TRP A 138 -9.57 0.56 6.96
N ILE A 139 -8.84 0.63 5.84
CA ILE A 139 -8.79 1.82 4.98
C ILE A 139 -10.19 2.19 4.48
N TYR A 140 -10.99 1.22 4.04
CA TYR A 140 -12.36 1.47 3.57
C TYR A 140 -13.23 2.11 4.66
N TYR A 141 -13.28 1.53 5.85
CA TYR A 141 -14.08 2.06 6.96
C TYR A 141 -13.57 3.41 7.43
N PHE A 142 -12.25 3.57 7.56
CA PHE A 142 -11.65 4.82 8.00
C PHE A 142 -11.88 5.95 6.98
N TYR A 143 -11.73 5.67 5.69
CA TYR A 143 -12.04 6.63 4.63
C TYR A 143 -13.51 7.06 4.65
N ARG A 144 -14.43 6.11 4.85
CA ARG A 144 -15.88 6.41 4.97
C ARG A 144 -16.21 7.23 6.20
N TYR A 145 -15.47 7.04 7.29
CA TYR A 145 -15.60 7.85 8.49
C TYR A 145 -15.12 9.29 8.23
N LEU A 146 -13.93 9.45 7.65
CA LEU A 146 -13.35 10.76 7.34
C LEU A 146 -14.21 11.55 6.35
N THR A 147 -14.70 10.91 5.29
CA THR A 147 -15.56 11.57 4.28
C THR A 147 -16.90 12.04 4.84
N LYS A 148 -17.41 11.43 5.92
CA LYS A 148 -18.61 11.90 6.63
C LYS A 148 -18.33 13.07 7.58
N LYS A 149 -17.15 13.09 8.21
CA LYS A 149 -16.80 14.06 9.27
C LYS A 149 -16.08 15.30 8.77
N VAL A 150 -15.38 15.19 7.65
CA VAL A 150 -14.70 16.30 6.98
C VAL A 150 -15.39 16.53 5.64
N PRO A 151 -16.62 17.10 5.64
CA PRO A 151 -17.28 17.49 4.41
C PRO A 151 -16.45 18.61 3.75
N GLU A 152 -16.03 18.38 2.52
CA GLU A 152 -15.42 19.46 1.74
C GLU A 152 -16.50 20.51 1.43
N LYS A 153 -16.20 21.78 1.73
CA LYS A 153 -16.92 22.89 1.10
C LYS A 153 -16.59 22.79 -0.39
N ASN A 154 -17.59 22.42 -1.20
CA ASN A 154 -17.52 22.54 -2.66
C ASN A 154 -17.28 23.99 -3.05
#